data_AF-A0A539D0L6-F1
#
_entry.id   AF-A0A539D0L6-F1
#
_cell.length_a   1.000
_cell.length_b   1.000
_cell.length_c   1.000
_cell.angle_alpha   90.00
_cell.angle_beta   90.00
_cell.angle_gamma   90.00
#
_symmetry.space_group_name_H-M   'P 1'
#
loop_
_entity.id
_entity.type
_entity.pdbx_description
1 polymer ?
#
loop_
_entity_poly.entity_id
_entity_poly.type
_entity_poly.pdbx_seq_one_letter_code
_entity_poly.pdbx_strand_id
1 'polypeptide(L)' 'MEIREGLTFDDVLLEPGPSEIMPADADVSTKLTRDIRLNIPLTSSAMDTVTESRLAIAMTWSARSNATKAGWSSIR' A
#
# COMPACT_ATOMS: atom_id res chain seq x y z
N MET A 1 -22.27 -4.90 -31.40
CA MET A 1 -21.15 -5.09 -30.46
C MET A 1 -21.12 -3.83 -29.61
N GLU A 2 -21.60 -3.90 -28.36
CA GLU A 2 -21.48 -2.76 -27.45
C GLU A 2 -20.09 -2.79 -26.82
N ILE A 3 -19.35 -1.70 -26.99
CA ILE A 3 -18.06 -1.50 -26.33
C ILE A 3 -18.37 -0.91 -24.96
N ARG A 4 -17.88 -1.57 -23.89
CA ARG A 4 -18.02 -1.05 -22.53
C ARG A 4 -17.07 0.12 -22.35
N GLU A 5 -17.57 1.20 -21.77
CA GLU A 5 -16.77 2.37 -21.42
C GLU A 5 -15.72 1.99 -20.37
N GLY A 6 -14.48 2.45 -20.57
CA GLY A 6 -13.36 2.24 -19.66
C GLY A 6 -12.99 3.57 -19.02
N LEU A 7 -12.96 3.61 -17.69
CA LEU A 7 -12.61 4.80 -16.92
C LEU A 7 -11.14 4.76 -16.52
N THR A 8 -10.44 5.89 -16.64
CA THR A 8 -9.10 6.13 -16.08
C THR A 8 -9.20 6.85 -14.73
N PHE A 9 -8.08 6.97 -14.01
CA PHE A 9 -8.00 7.65 -12.71
C PHE A 9 -8.47 9.11 -12.77
N ASP A 10 -8.25 9.78 -13.89
CA ASP A 10 -8.63 11.19 -14.07
C ASP A 10 -10.13 11.39 -14.36
N ASP A 11 -10.86 10.32 -14.70
CA ASP A 11 -12.29 10.40 -15.03
C ASP A 11 -13.20 10.37 -13.79
N VAL A 12 -12.65 10.02 -12.62
CA VAL A 12 -13.42 9.77 -11.39
C VAL A 12 -12.80 10.41 -10.16
N LEU A 13 -13.66 10.77 -9.20
CA LEU A 13 -13.27 11.27 -7.90
C LEU A 13 -13.94 10.45 -6.80
N LEU A 14 -13.31 10.37 -5.63
CA LEU A 14 -13.90 9.78 -4.45
C LEU A 14 -14.91 10.77 -3.85
N GLU A 15 -16.14 10.31 -3.63
CA GLU A 15 -17.14 11.06 -2.87
C GLU A 15 -16.80 11.01 -1.36
N PRO A 16 -16.67 12.15 -0.67
CA PRO A 16 -16.42 12.16 0.76
C PRO A 16 -17.60 11.58 1.56
N GLY A 17 -17.30 10.73 2.53
CA GLY A 17 -18.28 10.17 3.46
C GLY A 17 -17.90 10.42 4.93
N PRO A 18 -18.84 10.24 5.87
CA PRO A 18 -18.53 10.29 7.30
C PRO A 18 -17.52 9.19 7.66
N SER A 19 -16.49 9.54 8.43
CA SER A 19 -15.46 8.61 8.91
C SER A 19 -15.43 8.62 10.44
N GLU A 20 -15.42 7.43 11.03
CA GLU A 20 -15.21 7.24 12.48
C GLU A 20 -13.72 7.05 12.82
N ILE A 21 -12.86 6.94 11.81
CA ILE A 21 -11.41 6.76 11.97
C ILE A 21 -10.65 8.03 11.62
N MET A 22 -9.58 8.29 12.36
CA MET A 22 -8.60 9.32 12.02
C MET A 22 -7.62 8.76 10.97
N PRO A 23 -7.06 9.60 10.08
CA PRO A 23 -6.09 9.13 9.08
C PRO A 23 -4.87 8.39 9.66
N ALA A 24 -4.48 8.71 10.89
CA ALA A 24 -3.37 8.06 11.58
C ALA A 24 -3.68 6.62 12.04
N ASP A 25 -4.95 6.26 12.15
CA ASP A 25 -5.43 4.96 12.63
C ASP A 25 -5.89 4.04 11.48
N ALA A 26 -5.83 4.52 10.24
CA ALA A 26 -6.18 3.74 9.07
C ALA A 26 -5.17 2.60 8.83
N ASP A 27 -5.63 1.35 8.90
CA ASP A 27 -4.82 0.18 8.54
C ASP A 27 -4.71 0.07 7.01
N VAL A 28 -3.51 0.30 6.50
CA VAL A 28 -3.19 0.21 5.06
C VAL A 28 -2.52 -1.12 4.69
N SER A 29 -2.49 -2.09 5.60
CA SER A 29 -1.91 -3.39 5.31
C SER A 29 -2.73 -4.16 4.26
N THR A 30 -2.04 -4.77 3.30
CA THR A 30 -2.68 -5.47 2.17
C THR A 30 -1.97 -6.78 1.85
N LYS A 31 -2.63 -7.66 1.10
CA LYS A 31 -2.03 -8.89 0.59
C LYS A 31 -1.66 -8.70 -0.87
N LEU A 32 -0.38 -8.80 -1.20
CA LEU A 32 0.10 -8.78 -2.58
C LEU A 32 -0.17 -10.12 -3.27
N THR A 33 0.07 -11.22 -2.55
CA THR A 33 -0.22 -12.58 -3.00
C THR A 33 -0.89 -13.37 -1.88
N ARG A 34 -1.20 -14.65 -2.11
CA ARG A 34 -1.76 -15.53 -1.08
C ARG A 34 -0.89 -15.60 0.17
N ASP A 35 0.44 -15.57 -0.02
CA ASP A 35 1.43 -15.80 1.04
C ASP A 35 2.20 -14.52 1.43
N ILE A 36 2.15 -13.47 0.61
CA ILE A 36 2.90 -12.22 0.85
C ILE A 36 1.94 -11.13 1.33
N ARG A 37 2.12 -10.71 2.59
CA ARG A 37 1.45 -9.55 3.19
C ARG A 37 2.39 -8.35 3.24
N LEU A 38 1.87 -7.18 2.87
CA LEU A 38 2.55 -5.89 2.92
C LEU A 38 1.93 -5.02 4.00
N ASN A 39 2.76 -4.28 4.74
CA ASN A 39 2.29 -3.31 5.74
C ASN A 39 1.87 -1.97 5.10
N ILE A 40 2.32 -1.71 3.87
CA ILE A 40 2.02 -0.51 3.08
C ILE A 40 1.74 -0.98 1.65
N PRO A 41 0.67 -0.51 0.97
CA PRO A 41 0.25 -1.01 -0.34
C PRO A 41 1.08 -0.36 -1.47
N LEU A 42 2.40 -0.30 -1.31
CA LEU A 42 3.32 0.30 -2.26
C LEU A 42 4.43 -0.71 -2.60
N THR A 43 4.65 -0.90 -3.90
CA THR A 43 5.76 -1.70 -4.44
C THR A 43 6.48 -0.89 -5.50
N SER A 44 7.80 -1.06 -5.61
CA SER A 44 8.57 -0.46 -6.70
C SER A 44 8.37 -1.26 -7.98
N SER A 45 8.41 -0.56 -9.11
CA SER A 45 8.39 -1.19 -10.43
C SER A 45 9.69 -1.95 -10.67
N ALA A 46 9.60 -3.17 -11.20
CA ALA A 46 10.76 -3.98 -11.59
C ALA A 46 11.42 -3.46 -12.88
N MET A 47 11.95 -2.23 -12.81
CA MET A 47 12.65 -1.54 -13.90
C MET A 47 14.07 -1.22 -13.43
N ASP A 48 15.05 -1.33 -14.33
CA ASP A 48 16.48 -1.17 -14.02
C ASP A 48 16.83 0.21 -13.43
N THR A 49 16.07 1.25 -13.77
CA THR A 49 16.26 2.62 -13.27
C THR A 49 15.50 2.92 -11.98
N VAL A 50 14.61 2.02 -11.57
CA VAL A 50 13.71 2.24 -10.42
C VAL A 50 14.11 1.34 -9.28
N THR A 51 14.22 0.03 -9.50
CA THR A 51 14.48 -0.94 -8.42
C THR A 51 15.93 -1.39 -8.43
N GLU A 52 16.74 -0.70 -7.63
CA GLU A 52 18.06 -1.16 -7.22
C GLU A 52 18.06 -1.60 -5.74
N SER A 53 19.08 -2.34 -5.31
CA SER A 53 19.21 -2.87 -3.95
C SER A 53 19.04 -1.80 -2.86
N ARG A 54 19.49 -0.57 -3.11
CA ARG A 54 19.34 0.58 -2.20
C ARG A 54 17.87 0.98 -1.99
N LEU A 55 17.05 0.96 -3.04
CA LEU A 55 15.62 1.26 -2.92
C LEU A 55 14.90 0.16 -2.16
N ALA A 56 15.22 -1.11 -2.44
CA ALA A 56 14.63 -2.25 -1.75
C ALA A 56 14.87 -2.20 -0.22
N ILE A 57 16.07 -1.80 0.21
CA ILE A 57 16.40 -1.60 1.63
C ILE A 57 15.58 -0.43 2.22
N ALA A 58 15.52 0.70 1.51
CA ALA A 58 14.77 1.87 1.96
C ALA A 58 13.27 1.59 2.11
N MET A 59 12.67 0.89 1.14
CA MET A 59 11.27 0.47 1.18
C MET A 59 10.99 -0.48 2.35
N THR A 60 11.89 -1.44 2.59
CA THR A 60 11.78 -2.36 3.74
C THR A 60 11.86 -1.59 5.06
N TRP A 61 12.76 -0.62 5.18
CA TRP A 61 12.89 0.20 6.39
C TRP A 61 11.64 1.06 6.64
N SER A 62 11.08 1.67 5.59
CA SER A 62 9.83 2.43 5.68
C SER A 62 8.65 1.55 6.07
N ALA A 63 8.55 0.33 5.53
CA ALA A 63 7.51 -0.62 5.91
C ALA A 63 7.66 -1.13 7.36
N ARG A 64 8.90 -1.19 7.89
CA ARG A 64 9.16 -1.57 9.30
C ARG A 64 8.85 -0.45 10.28
N SER A 65 9.13 0.82 9.95
CA SER A 65 8.86 1.93 10.86
C SER A 65 7.37 2.17 11.10
N ASN A 66 6.49 1.77 10.16
CA ASN A 66 5.04 1.81 10.38
C ASN A 66 4.55 0.66 11.28
N ALA A 67 5.27 -0.46 11.34
CA ALA A 67 4.92 -1.62 12.16
C ALA A 67 5.11 -1.39 13.67
N THR A 68 5.93 -0.41 14.08
CA THR A 68 6.12 -0.08 15.51
C THR A 68 4.90 0.59 16.13
N LYS A 69 3.97 1.13 15.33
CA LYS A 69 2.65 1.57 15.80
C LYS A 69 1.63 0.44 15.86
N ALA A 70 1.81 -0.61 15.05
CA ALA A 70 0.87 -1.72 14.91
C ALA A 70 1.08 -2.81 15.97
N GLY A 71 1.36 -2.50 17.24
CA GLY A 71 1.20 -3.45 18.36
C GLY A 71 1.74 -4.88 18.17
N TRP A 72 2.91 -5.09 17.57
CA TRP A 72 3.55 -6.41 17.48
C TRP A 72 4.25 -6.74 18.81
N SER A 73 3.48 -6.87 19.90
CA SER A 73 4.00 -7.37 21.19
C SER A 73 3.97 -8.91 21.28
N SER A 74 3.42 -9.63 20.30
CA SER A 74 3.09 -11.06 20.46
C SER A 74 3.94 -12.05 19.65
N ILE A 75 5.06 -11.64 19.05
CA ILE A 75 5.97 -12.62 18.41
C ILE A 75 7.34 -12.49 19.06
N ARG A 76 7.46 -13.19 20.19
CA ARG A 76 8.72 -13.71 20.70
C ARG A 76 8.87 -15.14 20.19
#